data_AF-A0AAU7F7J7-F1
#
_entry.id   AF-A0AAU7F7J7-F1
#
_cell.length_a   1.000
_cell.length_b   1.000
_cell.length_c   1.000
_cell.angle_alpha   90.00
_cell.angle_beta   90.00
_cell.angle_gamma   90.00
#
_symmetry.space_group_name_H-M   'P 1'
#
loop_
_entity.id
_entity.type
_entity.pdbx_description
1 polymer ?
#
loop_
_entity_poly.entity_id
_entity_poly.type
_entity_poly.pdbx_seq_one_letter_code
_entity_poly.pdbx_strand_id
1 'polypeptide(L)'
;MLAQAFLERPKPLAVRPIAMNFKKKATELGLQTYAGKVKHALLSDLVISKFGREWLQAVMPKLAAKSEGKILNSIDGVLYCYKSSSTSVAYLLAASALFETYDQAMLALEATDEEEQVVSSRQSIRIPKNELPKHYAASNGDYRATTELFPKINDFVVRNRLQALGLPNFGGRSHPNLLQAASAFYLEQKSLIESATVFGVPLSQLESLVRNAGVSMAKVLKMIAQGGEQRFFTKTQQNLPTVCFAN
;
A
#
# COMPACT_ATOMS: atom_id res chain seq x y z
N MET A 1 16.85 34.39 -6.70
CA MET A 1 16.91 34.01 -5.27
C MET A 1 16.50 32.56 -5.01
N LEU A 2 15.39 32.02 -5.55
CA LEU A 2 14.96 30.63 -5.30
C LEU A 2 15.86 29.55 -5.91
N ALA A 3 16.28 29.72 -7.17
CA ALA A 3 17.21 28.78 -7.81
C ALA A 3 18.59 28.75 -7.13
N GLN A 4 19.06 29.89 -6.60
CA GLN A 4 20.33 29.99 -5.88
C GLN A 4 20.27 29.26 -4.55
N ALA A 5 19.24 29.54 -3.74
CA ALA A 5 19.03 28.83 -2.48
C ALA A 5 18.91 27.31 -2.67
N PHE A 6 18.38 26.86 -3.82
CA PHE A 6 18.29 25.45 -4.17
C PHE A 6 19.64 24.81 -4.53
N LEU A 7 20.52 25.55 -5.21
CA LEU A 7 21.85 25.10 -5.62
C LEU A 7 22.84 25.04 -4.45
N GLU A 8 22.70 25.94 -3.48
CA GLU A 8 23.60 26.07 -2.33
C GLU A 8 23.27 25.09 -1.19
N ARG A 9 22.30 24.17 -1.38
CA ARG A 9 21.84 23.28 -0.31
C ARG A 9 22.89 22.22 0.05
N PRO A 10 23.13 21.97 1.36
CA PRO A 10 24.06 20.95 1.82
C PRO A 10 23.47 19.52 1.78
N LYS A 11 22.14 19.38 1.64
CA LYS A 11 21.44 18.09 1.64
C LYS A 11 20.37 18.02 0.54
N PRO A 12 20.16 16.84 -0.07
CA PRO A 12 19.09 16.61 -1.03
C PRO A 12 17.70 16.90 -0.45
N LEU A 13 16.75 17.17 -1.34
CA LEU A 13 15.35 17.36 -0.97
C LEU A 13 14.67 16.07 -0.52
N ALA A 14 13.85 16.17 0.53
CA ALA A 14 12.91 15.12 0.89
C ALA A 14 11.70 15.16 -0.05
N VAL A 15 11.66 14.27 -1.03
CA VAL A 15 10.64 14.25 -2.10
C VAL A 15 9.21 14.14 -1.54
N ARG A 16 9.01 13.36 -0.48
CA ARG A 16 7.70 13.07 0.07
C ARG A 16 7.06 14.29 0.77
N PRO A 17 7.69 14.94 1.76
CA PRO A 17 7.17 16.17 2.36
C PRO A 17 6.83 17.25 1.33
N ILE A 18 7.71 17.46 0.35
CA ILE A 18 7.50 18.46 -0.69
C ILE A 18 6.28 18.13 -1.54
N ALA A 19 6.15 16.88 -1.99
CA ALA A 19 4.99 16.46 -2.76
C ALA A 19 3.68 16.64 -1.98
N MET A 20 3.70 16.48 -0.66
CA MET A 20 2.54 16.63 0.21
C MET A 20 2.15 18.08 0.40
N ASN A 21 3.12 18.97 0.67
CA ASN A 21 2.88 20.41 0.72
C ASN A 21 2.38 20.96 -0.61
N PHE A 22 2.99 20.53 -1.73
CA PHE A 22 2.57 20.96 -3.04
C PHE A 22 1.17 20.44 -3.36
N LYS A 23 0.87 19.19 -2.98
CA LYS A 23 -0.46 18.60 -3.13
C LYS A 23 -1.53 19.37 -2.36
N LYS A 24 -1.24 19.76 -1.11
CA LYS A 24 -2.15 20.59 -0.31
C LYS A 24 -2.44 21.90 -1.04
N LYS A 25 -1.40 22.62 -1.47
CA LYS A 25 -1.58 23.89 -2.18
C LYS A 25 -2.28 23.73 -3.53
N ALA A 26 -1.94 22.71 -4.29
CA ALA A 26 -2.60 22.37 -5.55
C ALA A 26 -4.10 22.05 -5.36
N THR A 27 -4.46 21.44 -4.24
CA THR A 27 -5.86 21.13 -3.90
C THR A 27 -6.64 22.41 -3.60
N GLU A 28 -6.06 23.36 -2.86
CA GLU A 28 -6.64 24.69 -2.62
C GLU A 28 -6.91 25.45 -3.94
N LEU A 29 -6.04 25.28 -4.93
CA LEU A 29 -6.18 25.87 -6.26
C LEU A 29 -7.08 25.06 -7.22
N GLY A 30 -7.72 23.98 -6.75
CA GLY A 30 -8.61 23.14 -7.56
C GLY A 30 -7.91 22.33 -8.65
N LEU A 31 -6.61 22.07 -8.51
CA LEU A 31 -5.81 21.31 -9.47
C LEU A 31 -5.93 19.80 -9.26
N GLN A 32 -5.60 19.03 -10.30
CA GLN A 32 -5.49 17.59 -10.21
C GLN A 32 -4.24 17.17 -9.44
N THR A 33 -4.42 16.32 -8.42
CA THR A 33 -3.35 15.86 -7.52
C THR A 33 -3.12 14.35 -7.54
N TYR A 34 -3.56 13.67 -8.61
CA TYR A 34 -3.46 12.23 -8.79
C TYR A 34 -3.24 11.84 -10.25
N ALA A 35 -2.58 10.70 -10.46
CA ALA A 35 -2.41 10.09 -11.77
C ALA A 35 -3.72 9.52 -12.33
N GLY A 36 -3.87 9.51 -13.66
CA GLY A 36 -4.97 8.81 -14.34
C GLY A 36 -5.84 9.75 -15.18
N LYS A 37 -7.14 9.48 -15.21
CA LYS A 37 -8.09 10.26 -16.01
C LYS A 37 -8.10 11.72 -15.54
N VAL A 38 -7.91 12.65 -16.46
CA VAL A 38 -7.89 14.10 -16.20
C VAL A 38 -9.32 14.57 -15.97
N LYS A 39 -9.56 15.18 -14.80
CA LYS A 39 -10.86 15.76 -14.39
C LYS A 39 -10.76 17.21 -13.95
N HIS A 40 -9.56 17.65 -13.57
CA HIS A 40 -9.28 19.01 -13.12
C HIS A 40 -8.07 19.56 -13.87
N ALA A 41 -7.85 20.88 -13.78
CA ALA A 41 -6.69 21.52 -14.39
C ALA A 41 -5.38 20.92 -13.86
N LEU A 42 -4.38 20.79 -14.73
CA LEU A 42 -3.08 20.20 -14.39
C LEU A 42 -2.10 21.28 -13.92
N LEU A 43 -1.19 20.89 -13.04
CA LEU A 43 -0.10 21.77 -12.60
C LEU A 43 0.75 22.25 -13.79
N SER A 44 1.05 21.34 -14.71
CA SER A 44 1.80 21.67 -15.92
C SER A 44 1.07 22.68 -16.83
N ASP A 45 -0.27 22.68 -16.87
CA ASP A 45 -1.02 23.71 -17.60
C ASP A 45 -0.94 25.07 -16.89
N LEU A 46 -1.03 25.09 -15.56
CA LEU A 46 -0.84 26.29 -14.75
C LEU A 46 0.56 26.90 -14.95
N VAL A 47 1.61 26.07 -14.96
CA VAL A 47 2.99 26.52 -15.21
C VAL A 47 3.10 27.15 -16.60
N ILE A 48 2.53 26.53 -17.63
CA ILE A 48 2.54 27.08 -18.99
C ILE A 48 1.82 28.45 -19.03
N SER A 49 0.67 28.55 -18.37
CA SER A 49 -0.10 29.79 -18.29
C SER A 49 0.67 30.92 -17.59
N LYS A 50 1.41 30.63 -16.51
CA LYS A 50 2.16 31.64 -15.74
C LYS A 50 3.44 32.13 -16.43
N PHE A 51 4.21 31.22 -17.04
CA PHE A 51 5.54 31.56 -17.56
C PHE A 51 5.60 31.74 -19.07
N GLY A 52 4.58 31.28 -19.80
CA GLY A 52 4.54 31.35 -21.25
C GLY A 52 5.39 30.27 -21.93
N ARG A 53 4.95 29.83 -23.11
CA ARG A 53 5.61 28.74 -23.86
C ARG A 53 6.99 29.12 -24.37
N GLU A 54 7.19 30.37 -24.79
CA GLU A 54 8.45 30.85 -25.35
C GLU A 54 9.59 30.76 -24.33
N TRP A 55 9.37 31.27 -23.12
CA TRP A 55 10.37 31.17 -22.05
C TRP A 55 10.61 29.71 -21.63
N LEU A 56 9.54 28.92 -21.52
CA LEU A 56 9.63 27.49 -21.20
C LEU A 56 10.38 26.68 -22.25
N GLN A 57 10.44 27.12 -23.51
CA GLN A 57 11.20 26.47 -24.56
C GLN A 57 12.70 26.40 -24.20
N ALA A 58 13.23 27.43 -23.52
CA ALA A 58 14.62 27.48 -23.10
C ALA A 58 14.90 26.64 -21.83
N VAL A 59 13.92 26.57 -20.92
CA VAL A 59 14.11 25.97 -19.58
C VAL A 59 13.67 24.51 -19.51
N MET A 60 12.52 24.19 -20.11
CA MET A 60 11.99 22.83 -20.17
C MET A 60 11.19 22.61 -21.48
N PRO A 61 11.88 22.32 -22.61
CA PRO A 61 11.26 22.19 -23.93
C PRO A 61 10.08 21.20 -23.98
N LYS A 62 10.18 20.09 -23.23
CA LYS A 62 9.11 19.09 -23.13
C LYS A 62 7.81 19.64 -22.55
N LEU A 63 7.91 20.60 -21.63
CA LEU A 63 6.74 21.30 -21.08
C LEU A 63 6.21 22.33 -22.07
N ALA A 64 7.08 23.06 -22.77
CA ALA A 64 6.66 24.01 -23.80
C ALA A 64 5.93 23.37 -24.98
N ALA A 65 6.33 22.15 -25.38
CA ALA A 65 5.69 21.37 -26.45
C ALA A 65 4.40 20.64 -26.03
N LYS A 66 4.08 20.65 -24.73
CA LYS A 66 2.95 19.90 -24.15
C LYS A 66 1.61 20.47 -24.63
N SER A 67 0.71 19.60 -25.10
CA SER A 67 -0.69 19.97 -25.35
C SER A 67 -1.44 20.16 -24.02
N GLU A 68 -2.38 21.10 -24.00
CA GLU A 68 -3.23 21.36 -22.84
C GLU A 68 -4.05 20.12 -22.45
N GLY A 69 -4.25 19.89 -21.15
CA GLY A 69 -5.04 18.78 -20.62
C GLY A 69 -4.40 17.39 -20.73
N LYS A 70 -3.19 17.26 -21.29
CA LYS A 70 -2.42 16.00 -21.25
C LYS A 70 -1.55 15.94 -20.01
N ILE A 71 -1.42 14.81 -19.35
CA ILE A 71 -0.51 14.68 -18.20
C ILE A 71 0.94 14.70 -18.67
N LEU A 72 1.77 15.48 -17.99
CA LEU A 72 3.23 15.44 -18.09
C LEU A 72 3.82 15.10 -16.72
N ASN A 73 4.10 13.81 -16.49
CA ASN A 73 4.55 13.29 -15.19
C ASN A 73 5.80 13.98 -14.63
N SER A 74 6.67 14.54 -15.47
CA SER A 74 7.85 15.27 -14.98
C SER A 74 7.48 16.52 -14.15
N ILE A 75 6.31 17.10 -14.38
CA ILE A 75 5.78 18.25 -13.62
C ILE A 75 4.60 17.82 -12.75
N ASP A 76 3.57 17.20 -13.32
CA ASP A 76 2.36 16.84 -12.57
C ASP A 76 2.66 15.77 -11.50
N GLY A 77 3.64 14.91 -11.75
CA GLY A 77 4.07 13.87 -10.82
C GLY A 77 4.65 14.42 -9.52
N VAL A 78 5.10 15.68 -9.49
CA VAL A 78 5.57 16.33 -8.26
C VAL A 78 4.50 16.31 -7.17
N LEU A 79 3.21 16.22 -7.52
CA LEU A 79 2.09 16.19 -6.57
C LEU A 79 1.78 14.80 -6.00
N TYR A 80 2.23 13.70 -6.60
CA TYR A 80 1.79 12.34 -6.22
C TYR A 80 2.85 11.23 -6.34
N CYS A 81 4.02 11.51 -6.92
CA CYS A 81 5.13 10.57 -7.01
C CYS A 81 6.03 10.71 -5.78
N TYR A 82 5.86 9.83 -4.79
CA TYR A 82 6.67 9.85 -3.56
C TYR A 82 7.97 9.04 -3.64
N LYS A 83 8.08 8.15 -4.64
CA LYS A 83 9.21 7.21 -4.80
C LYS A 83 10.11 7.52 -5.99
N SER A 84 9.76 8.55 -6.76
CA SER A 84 10.51 8.98 -7.93
C SER A 84 10.61 10.49 -7.88
N SER A 85 11.84 11.00 -7.89
CA SER A 85 12.10 12.44 -7.91
C SER A 85 11.96 12.96 -9.34
N SER A 86 11.29 14.10 -9.49
CA SER A 86 11.40 14.90 -10.71
C SER A 86 12.72 15.69 -10.74
N THR A 87 13.01 16.36 -11.85
CA THR A 87 14.18 17.25 -11.96
C THR A 87 14.04 18.47 -11.03
N SER A 88 15.15 19.05 -10.55
CA SER A 88 15.15 20.27 -9.74
C SER A 88 14.34 21.42 -10.36
N VAL A 89 14.48 21.60 -11.67
CA VAL A 89 13.72 22.60 -12.45
C VAL A 89 12.21 22.39 -12.32
N ALA A 90 11.73 21.14 -12.28
CA ALA A 90 10.31 20.85 -12.10
C ALA A 90 9.79 21.28 -10.73
N TYR A 91 10.57 21.04 -9.67
CA TYR A 91 10.22 21.49 -8.32
C TYR A 91 10.21 23.02 -8.22
N LEU A 92 11.20 23.69 -8.82
CA LEU A 92 11.27 25.15 -8.86
C LEU A 92 10.07 25.75 -9.61
N LEU A 93 9.76 25.25 -10.80
CA LEU A 93 8.61 25.71 -11.59
C LEU A 93 7.29 25.46 -10.86
N ALA A 94 7.13 24.28 -10.25
CA ALA A 94 5.96 23.95 -9.45
C ALA A 94 5.82 24.87 -8.23
N ALA A 95 6.90 25.11 -7.49
CA ALA A 95 6.88 26.00 -6.33
C ALA A 95 6.49 27.43 -6.73
N SER A 96 7.13 27.97 -7.78
CA SER A 96 6.83 29.31 -8.29
C SER A 96 5.42 29.42 -8.89
N ALA A 97 4.85 28.31 -9.38
CA ALA A 97 3.47 28.30 -9.87
C ALA A 97 2.43 28.19 -8.74
N LEU A 98 2.70 27.42 -7.69
CA LEU A 98 1.76 27.13 -6.61
C LEU A 98 1.74 28.20 -5.51
N PHE A 99 2.87 28.84 -5.25
CA PHE A 99 3.02 29.82 -4.17
C PHE A 99 3.22 31.22 -4.74
N GLU A 100 2.66 32.22 -4.05
CA GLU A 100 2.70 33.61 -4.49
C GLU A 100 3.99 34.31 -4.06
N THR A 101 4.54 33.92 -2.91
CA THR A 101 5.74 34.53 -2.35
C THR A 101 6.92 33.56 -2.30
N TYR A 102 8.13 34.13 -2.33
CA TYR A 102 9.38 33.39 -2.20
C TYR A 102 9.44 32.59 -0.89
N ASP A 103 9.08 33.21 0.23
CA ASP A 103 9.16 32.58 1.56
C ASP A 103 8.26 31.34 1.64
N GLN A 104 7.03 31.43 1.11
CA GLN A 104 6.12 30.29 1.08
C GLN A 104 6.67 29.13 0.24
N ALA A 105 7.24 29.45 -0.93
CA ALA A 105 7.83 28.46 -1.81
C ALA A 105 9.07 27.79 -1.19
N MET A 106 9.91 28.57 -0.50
CA MET A 106 11.09 28.04 0.20
C MET A 106 10.69 27.16 1.37
N LEU A 107 9.77 27.60 2.23
CA LEU A 107 9.24 26.78 3.32
C LEU A 107 8.67 25.45 2.82
N ALA A 108 7.92 25.47 1.71
CA ALA A 108 7.38 24.25 1.12
C ALA A 108 8.45 23.29 0.57
N LEU A 109 9.58 23.81 0.12
CA LEU A 109 10.74 23.03 -0.39
C LEU A 109 11.70 22.59 0.71
N GLU A 110 11.75 23.30 1.83
CA GLU A 110 12.55 22.99 3.01
C GLU A 110 11.83 22.06 3.98
N ALA A 111 10.55 21.80 3.73
CA ALA A 111 9.75 20.82 4.44
C ALA A 111 10.53 19.53 4.67
N THR A 112 10.78 19.25 5.94
CA THR A 112 11.40 18.01 6.39
C THR A 112 10.30 17.06 6.86
N ASP A 113 10.61 15.77 6.96
CA ASP A 113 9.69 14.77 7.52
C ASP A 113 9.29 15.08 8.99
N GLU A 114 9.92 16.06 9.65
CA GLU A 114 9.65 16.42 11.05
C GLU A 114 8.29 17.12 11.25
N GLU A 115 7.77 17.82 10.24
CA GLU A 115 6.51 18.58 10.37
C GLU A 115 5.23 17.75 10.12
N GLU A 116 5.34 16.50 9.68
CA GLU A 116 4.18 15.66 9.35
C GLU A 116 4.11 14.36 10.17
N GLN A 117 3.99 14.49 11.50
CA GLN A 117 3.24 13.50 12.30
C GLN A 117 1.71 13.58 12.08
N VAL A 118 1.21 14.54 11.29
CA VAL A 118 -0.24 14.83 11.19
C VAL A 118 -0.84 14.51 9.82
N VAL A 119 -0.11 13.87 8.90
CA VAL A 119 -0.78 13.24 7.78
C VAL A 119 -1.29 11.93 8.27
N SER A 120 -2.62 11.88 8.45
CA SER A 120 -3.48 10.71 8.38
C SER A 120 -2.75 9.49 7.82
N SER A 121 -1.93 8.86 8.67
CA SER A 121 -1.86 7.42 8.64
C SER A 121 -3.32 7.08 8.82
N ARG A 122 -3.92 6.35 7.87
CA ARG A 122 -4.99 5.46 8.26
C ARG A 122 -4.42 4.79 9.49
N GLN A 123 -4.90 5.16 10.68
CA GLN A 123 -4.54 4.49 11.90
C GLN A 123 -5.00 3.07 11.60
N SER A 124 -4.08 2.25 11.10
CA SER A 124 -4.27 0.83 11.01
C SER A 124 -4.35 0.51 12.48
N ILE A 125 -5.57 0.49 13.02
CA ILE A 125 -5.80 0.12 14.40
C ILE A 125 -5.21 -1.29 14.47
N ARG A 126 -4.02 -1.35 15.07
CA ARG A 126 -3.20 -2.54 15.08
C ARG A 126 -3.79 -3.37 16.19
N ILE A 127 -4.66 -4.30 15.82
CA ILE A 127 -4.96 -5.43 16.71
C ILE A 127 -3.62 -6.14 16.95
N PRO A 128 -3.12 -6.20 18.20
CA PRO A 128 -1.93 -6.97 18.51
C PRO A 128 -2.11 -8.42 18.04
N LYS A 129 -1.08 -8.98 17.40
CA LYS A 129 -1.16 -10.30 16.74
C LYS A 129 -1.66 -11.42 17.68
N ASN A 130 -1.41 -11.28 18.98
CA ASN A 130 -1.71 -12.29 19.99
C ASN A 130 -3.03 -12.04 20.74
N GLU A 131 -3.70 -10.91 20.52
CA GLU A 131 -4.99 -10.62 21.19
C GLU A 131 -6.17 -11.19 20.40
N LEU A 132 -6.10 -11.13 19.06
CA LEU A 132 -7.19 -11.57 18.21
C LEU A 132 -7.58 -13.05 18.42
N PRO A 133 -6.63 -14.01 18.48
CA PRO A 133 -6.98 -15.40 18.77
C PRO A 133 -7.50 -15.62 20.19
N LYS A 134 -7.03 -14.84 21.17
CA LYS A 134 -7.48 -14.95 22.58
C LYS A 134 -8.94 -14.52 22.72
N HIS A 135 -9.30 -13.38 22.13
CA HIS A 135 -10.68 -12.88 22.15
C HIS A 135 -11.61 -13.79 21.36
N TYR A 136 -11.15 -14.33 20.23
CA TYR A 136 -11.88 -15.34 19.47
C TYR A 136 -12.14 -16.62 20.27
N ALA A 137 -11.14 -17.14 20.99
CA ALA A 137 -11.31 -18.29 21.87
C ALA A 137 -12.29 -17.99 23.02
N ALA A 138 -12.18 -16.81 23.64
CA ALA A 138 -13.09 -16.38 24.71
C ALA A 138 -14.54 -16.24 24.24
N SER A 139 -14.77 -15.98 22.96
CA SER A 139 -16.10 -15.89 22.36
C SER A 139 -16.58 -17.19 21.71
N ASN A 140 -16.00 -18.34 22.05
CA ASN A 140 -16.29 -19.65 21.45
C ASN A 140 -16.25 -19.64 19.90
N GLY A 141 -15.40 -18.78 19.34
CA GLY A 141 -15.22 -18.57 17.92
C GLY A 141 -16.42 -17.98 17.16
N ASP A 142 -17.34 -17.30 17.86
CA ASP A 142 -18.35 -16.44 17.24
C ASP A 142 -17.74 -15.11 16.80
N TYR A 143 -17.76 -14.86 15.48
CA TYR A 143 -17.25 -13.64 14.88
C TYR A 143 -17.95 -12.38 15.39
N ARG A 144 -19.26 -12.42 15.64
CA ARG A 144 -20.02 -11.26 16.11
C ARG A 144 -19.61 -10.89 17.53
N ALA A 145 -19.56 -11.87 18.42
CA ALA A 145 -19.10 -11.66 19.78
C ALA A 145 -17.61 -11.24 19.80
N THR A 146 -16.76 -11.77 18.91
CA THR A 146 -15.37 -11.29 18.80
C THR A 146 -15.29 -9.83 18.33
N THR A 147 -16.11 -9.41 17.36
CA THR A 147 -16.08 -8.03 16.82
C THR A 147 -16.53 -7.01 17.86
N GLU A 148 -17.50 -7.36 18.71
CA GLU A 148 -17.98 -6.50 19.80
C GLU A 148 -16.89 -6.17 20.84
N LEU A 149 -15.86 -7.01 20.97
CA LEU A 149 -14.69 -6.75 21.82
C LEU A 149 -13.71 -5.72 21.21
N PHE A 150 -13.91 -5.32 19.95
CA PHE A 150 -13.10 -4.31 19.26
C PHE A 150 -13.95 -3.14 18.73
N PRO A 151 -14.62 -2.36 19.60
CA PRO A 151 -15.60 -1.34 19.18
C PRO A 151 -15.01 -0.20 18.34
N LYS A 152 -13.69 -0.01 18.38
CA LYS A 152 -12.98 1.01 17.59
C LYS A 152 -12.64 0.54 16.18
N ILE A 153 -12.84 -0.73 15.85
CA ILE A 153 -12.41 -1.36 14.60
C ILE A 153 -13.65 -1.80 13.83
N ASN A 154 -13.65 -1.54 12.52
CA ASN A 154 -14.72 -2.01 11.65
C ASN A 154 -14.81 -3.55 11.66
N ASP A 155 -16.01 -4.09 11.90
CA ASP A 155 -16.33 -5.52 11.92
C ASP A 155 -15.73 -6.29 10.73
N PHE A 156 -15.81 -5.73 9.53
CA PHE A 156 -15.28 -6.34 8.31
C PHE A 156 -13.77 -6.59 8.41
N VAL A 157 -13.03 -5.66 9.04
CA VAL A 157 -11.58 -5.76 9.22
C VAL A 157 -11.23 -6.88 10.20
N VAL A 158 -11.96 -6.99 11.30
CA VAL A 158 -11.75 -8.05 12.30
C VAL A 158 -12.05 -9.43 11.68
N ARG A 159 -13.19 -9.57 10.99
CA ARG A 159 -13.60 -10.82 10.33
C ARG A 159 -12.61 -11.27 9.26
N ASN A 160 -12.17 -10.35 8.39
CA ASN A 160 -11.15 -10.68 7.38
C ASN A 160 -9.84 -11.14 8.01
N ARG A 161 -9.43 -10.56 9.14
CA ARG A 161 -8.23 -10.99 9.85
C ARG A 161 -8.39 -12.38 10.47
N LEU A 162 -9.54 -12.69 11.07
CA LEU A 162 -9.84 -14.03 11.58
C LEU A 162 -9.78 -15.07 10.46
N GLN A 163 -10.40 -14.78 9.32
CA GLN A 163 -10.34 -15.64 8.13
C GLN A 163 -8.92 -15.81 7.60
N ALA A 164 -8.13 -14.74 7.55
CA ALA A 164 -6.74 -14.80 7.11
C ALA A 164 -5.85 -15.64 8.05
N LEU A 165 -6.23 -15.77 9.32
CA LEU A 165 -5.60 -16.67 10.29
C LEU A 165 -6.11 -18.12 10.19
N GLY A 166 -7.11 -18.38 9.35
CA GLY A 166 -7.75 -19.70 9.24
C GLY A 166 -8.72 -20.01 10.38
N LEU A 167 -9.20 -19.01 11.12
CA LEU A 167 -10.15 -19.22 12.21
C LEU A 167 -11.58 -19.17 11.67
N PRO A 168 -12.34 -20.29 11.62
CA PRO A 168 -13.69 -20.33 11.06
C PRO A 168 -14.70 -19.60 11.95
N ASN A 169 -15.89 -19.28 11.44
CA ASN A 169 -16.96 -18.78 12.31
C ASN A 169 -17.78 -19.95 12.87
N PHE A 170 -17.82 -20.10 14.19
CA PHE A 170 -18.70 -21.06 14.88
C PHE A 170 -20.01 -20.42 15.35
N GLY A 171 -20.08 -19.08 15.31
CA GLY A 171 -21.26 -18.32 15.71
C GLY A 171 -22.38 -18.36 14.68
N GLY A 172 -23.61 -18.55 15.16
CA GLY A 172 -24.83 -18.47 14.37
C GLY A 172 -25.78 -19.65 14.58
N ARG A 173 -27.08 -19.39 14.36
CA ARG A 173 -28.14 -20.42 14.51
C ARG A 173 -28.06 -21.53 13.46
N SER A 174 -27.32 -21.31 12.39
CA SER A 174 -27.23 -22.27 11.29
C SER A 174 -26.54 -23.57 11.72
N HIS A 175 -25.62 -23.54 12.68
CA HIS A 175 -24.70 -24.66 12.93
C HIS A 175 -24.31 -24.86 14.40
N PRO A 176 -25.28 -25.20 15.28
CA PRO A 176 -25.10 -25.23 16.73
C PRO A 176 -24.03 -26.23 17.23
N ASN A 177 -23.71 -27.25 16.42
CA ASN A 177 -22.81 -28.34 16.83
C ASN A 177 -21.46 -28.35 16.07
N LEU A 178 -21.17 -27.33 15.26
CA LEU A 178 -19.97 -27.31 14.42
C LEU A 178 -18.68 -27.23 15.23
N LEU A 179 -18.70 -26.51 16.36
CA LEU A 179 -17.55 -26.40 17.26
C LEU A 179 -17.21 -27.76 17.89
N GLN A 180 -18.22 -28.51 18.30
CA GLN A 180 -18.08 -29.84 18.90
C GLN A 180 -17.56 -30.84 17.86
N ALA A 181 -18.12 -30.83 16.64
CA ALA A 181 -17.62 -31.65 15.54
C ALA A 181 -16.16 -31.32 15.17
N ALA A 182 -15.80 -30.03 15.13
CA ALA A 182 -14.42 -29.62 14.89
C ALA A 182 -13.48 -30.04 16.04
N SER A 183 -13.93 -29.95 17.29
CA SER A 183 -13.16 -30.39 18.46
C SER A 183 -12.90 -31.90 18.43
N ALA A 184 -13.92 -32.69 18.08
CA ALA A 184 -13.78 -34.14 17.92
C ALA A 184 -12.78 -34.52 16.82
N PHE A 185 -12.76 -33.79 15.71
CA PHE A 185 -11.80 -34.01 14.64
C PHE A 185 -10.37 -33.58 15.04
N TYR A 186 -10.18 -32.34 15.49
CA TYR A 186 -8.84 -31.78 15.73
C TYR A 186 -8.20 -32.19 17.06
N LEU A 187 -9.00 -32.40 18.11
CA LEU A 187 -8.50 -32.70 19.47
C LEU A 187 -8.62 -34.19 19.80
N GLU A 188 -9.76 -34.81 19.48
CA GLU A 188 -9.99 -36.25 19.75
C GLU A 188 -9.49 -37.16 18.63
N GLN A 189 -8.97 -36.60 17.53
CA GLN A 189 -8.41 -37.32 16.38
C GLN A 189 -9.38 -38.33 15.73
N LYS A 190 -10.69 -38.10 15.86
CA LYS A 190 -11.70 -38.88 15.16
C LYS A 190 -11.66 -38.59 13.67
N SER A 191 -12.13 -39.53 12.85
CA SER A 191 -12.24 -39.27 11.42
C SER A 191 -13.25 -38.13 11.15
N LEU A 192 -13.14 -37.52 9.97
CA LEU A 192 -14.03 -36.44 9.55
C LEU A 192 -15.49 -36.90 9.50
N ILE A 193 -15.72 -38.14 9.05
CA ILE A 193 -17.05 -38.75 8.94
C ILE A 193 -17.63 -39.01 10.33
N GLU A 194 -16.87 -39.65 11.23
CA GLU A 194 -17.31 -39.91 12.60
C GLU A 194 -17.66 -38.62 13.33
N SER A 195 -16.81 -37.60 13.19
CA SER A 195 -17.03 -36.29 13.82
C SER A 195 -18.29 -35.60 13.29
N ALA A 196 -18.58 -35.72 11.99
CA ALA A 196 -19.79 -35.19 11.38
C ALA A 196 -21.05 -35.96 11.87
N THR A 197 -20.99 -37.28 11.89
CA THR A 197 -22.11 -38.15 12.27
C THR A 197 -22.48 -38.01 13.74
N VAL A 198 -21.50 -38.01 14.65
CA VAL A 198 -21.74 -37.93 16.11
C VAL A 198 -22.49 -36.65 16.50
N PHE A 199 -22.22 -35.54 15.80
CA PHE A 199 -22.76 -34.23 16.14
C PHE A 199 -23.85 -33.74 15.17
N GLY A 200 -24.25 -34.58 14.21
CA GLY A 200 -25.32 -34.26 13.25
C GLY A 200 -24.98 -33.10 12.32
N VAL A 201 -23.70 -32.91 11.98
CA VAL A 201 -23.23 -31.82 11.10
C VAL A 201 -23.07 -32.38 9.68
N PRO A 202 -23.54 -31.67 8.63
CA PRO A 202 -23.28 -32.07 7.26
C PRO A 202 -21.78 -32.17 6.96
N LEU A 203 -21.35 -33.29 6.36
CA LEU A 203 -19.94 -33.53 6.06
C LEU A 203 -19.31 -32.42 5.23
N SER A 204 -20.02 -31.93 4.21
CA SER A 204 -19.60 -30.82 3.33
C SER A 204 -19.26 -29.54 4.11
N GLN A 205 -19.93 -29.33 5.23
CA GLN A 205 -19.72 -28.18 6.07
C GLN A 205 -18.43 -28.32 6.91
N LEU A 206 -18.19 -29.51 7.44
CA LEU A 206 -16.95 -29.81 8.17
C LEU A 206 -15.74 -29.81 7.23
N GLU A 207 -15.89 -30.28 5.99
CA GLU A 207 -14.86 -30.15 4.94
C GLU A 207 -14.54 -28.70 4.61
N SER A 208 -15.56 -27.85 4.45
CA SER A 208 -15.38 -26.41 4.23
C SER A 208 -14.61 -25.77 5.37
N LEU A 209 -14.92 -26.14 6.61
CA LEU A 209 -14.18 -25.70 7.79
C LEU A 209 -12.71 -26.12 7.73
N VAL A 210 -12.41 -27.38 7.40
CA VAL A 210 -11.02 -27.87 7.29
C VAL A 210 -10.26 -27.11 6.21
N ARG A 211 -10.89 -26.85 5.06
CA ARG A 211 -10.28 -26.05 3.98
C ARG A 211 -9.96 -24.63 4.43
N ASN A 212 -10.85 -23.99 5.20
CA ASN A 212 -10.64 -22.65 5.73
C ASN A 212 -9.57 -22.61 6.82
N ALA A 213 -9.48 -23.64 7.67
CA ALA A 213 -8.39 -23.76 8.65
C ALA A 213 -7.03 -24.01 7.98
N GLY A 214 -7.03 -24.68 6.83
CA GLY A 214 -5.85 -24.99 6.03
C GLY A 214 -5.28 -23.83 5.21
N VAL A 215 -5.74 -22.58 5.36
CA VAL A 215 -5.27 -21.43 4.54
C VAL A 215 -3.76 -21.26 4.55
N SER A 216 -3.12 -21.41 5.71
CA SER A 216 -1.66 -21.35 5.84
C SER A 216 -0.96 -22.49 5.08
N MET A 217 -1.50 -23.72 5.17
CA MET A 217 -0.99 -24.87 4.45
C MET A 217 -1.16 -24.70 2.94
N ALA A 218 -2.33 -24.24 2.48
CA ALA A 218 -2.59 -23.94 1.08
C ALA A 218 -1.62 -22.90 0.52
N LYS A 219 -1.24 -21.90 1.31
CA LYS A 219 -0.21 -20.91 0.92
C LYS A 219 1.16 -21.56 0.75
N VAL A 220 1.58 -22.42 1.67
CA VAL A 220 2.84 -23.18 1.57
C VAL A 220 2.83 -24.09 0.34
N LEU A 221 1.76 -24.82 0.10
CA LEU A 221 1.62 -25.69 -1.09
C LEU A 221 1.71 -24.89 -2.40
N LYS A 222 1.12 -23.69 -2.47
CA LYS A 222 1.28 -22.79 -3.62
C LYS A 222 2.72 -22.34 -3.80
N MET A 223 3.42 -22.01 -2.71
CA MET A 223 4.83 -21.64 -2.77
C MET A 223 5.71 -22.82 -3.23
N ILE A 224 5.38 -24.05 -2.82
CA ILE A 224 6.06 -25.26 -3.30
C ILE A 224 5.84 -25.44 -4.80
N ALA A 225 4.58 -25.33 -5.26
CA ALA A 225 4.23 -25.44 -6.67
C ALA A 225 4.91 -24.36 -7.54
N GLN A 226 4.99 -23.12 -7.04
CA GLN A 226 5.60 -21.98 -7.75
C GLN A 226 7.13 -21.93 -7.61
N GLY A 227 7.70 -22.53 -6.57
CA GLY A 227 9.13 -22.64 -6.29
C GLY A 227 9.82 -23.87 -6.90
N GLY A 228 9.07 -24.70 -7.62
CA GLY A 228 9.60 -25.80 -8.44
C GLY A 228 10.21 -25.36 -9.77
N GLU A 229 9.72 -24.26 -10.37
CA GLU A 229 10.23 -23.75 -11.66
C GLU A 229 11.51 -22.92 -11.53
N GLN A 230 11.74 -22.24 -10.40
CA GLN A 230 12.91 -21.38 -10.22
C GLN A 230 14.20 -22.10 -9.81
N ARG A 231 14.16 -23.41 -9.53
CA ARG A 231 15.33 -24.18 -9.03
C ARG A 231 16.19 -24.84 -10.13
N PHE A 232 15.89 -24.66 -11.41
CA PHE A 232 16.68 -25.23 -12.52
C PHE A 232 17.55 -24.25 -13.32
N PHE A 233 17.51 -22.94 -13.06
CA PHE A 233 18.26 -21.96 -13.88
C PHE A 233 19.42 -21.23 -13.20
N THR A 234 19.74 -21.49 -11.92
CA THR A 234 20.77 -20.74 -11.18
C THR A 234 22.05 -21.51 -10.84
N LYS A 235 22.25 -22.75 -11.33
CA LYS A 235 23.47 -23.53 -11.02
C LYS A 235 24.46 -23.78 -12.16
N THR A 236 24.25 -23.24 -13.36
CA THR A 236 25.12 -23.57 -14.52
C THR A 236 26.01 -22.44 -15.05
N GLN A 237 26.08 -21.27 -14.39
CA GLN A 237 26.94 -20.17 -14.88
C GLN A 237 28.03 -19.67 -13.91
N GLN A 238 28.37 -20.41 -12.85
CA GLN A 238 29.47 -20.02 -11.94
C GLN A 238 30.78 -20.80 -12.11
N ASN A 239 30.90 -21.65 -13.14
CA ASN A 239 32.17 -22.31 -13.47
C ASN A 239 32.58 -21.98 -14.91
N LEU A 240 33.08 -20.76 -15.15
CA LEU A 240 34.00 -20.50 -16.25
C LEU A 240 35.34 -20.10 -15.63
N PRO A 241 36.43 -20.85 -15.89
CA PRO A 241 37.73 -20.52 -15.36
C PRO A 241 38.24 -19.22 -15.97
N THR A 242 38.72 -18.33 -15.09
CA THR A 242 39.50 -17.15 -15.47
C THR A 242 40.78 -17.63 -16.14
N VAL A 243 40.87 -17.48 -17.46
CA VAL A 243 42.13 -17.69 -18.18
C VAL A 243 42.97 -16.44 -17.99
N CYS A 244 43.98 -16.55 -17.12
CA CYS A 244 45.09 -15.62 -17.06
C CYS A 244 45.87 -15.73 -18.38
N PHE A 245 45.91 -14.66 -19.17
CA PHE A 245 46.92 -14.52 -20.21
C PHE A 245 48.13 -13.79 -19.62
N ALA A 246 49.25 -14.51 -19.56
CA ALA A 246 50.58 -13.96 -19.35
C ALA A 246 51.27 -13.80 -20.72
N ASN A 247 52.07 -12.73 -20.80
CA ASN A 247 52.90 -12.21 -21.91
C ASN A 247 52.18 -11.29 -22.91
#